data_AF-A0A6D2J408-F1
#
_entry.id   AF-A0A6D2J408-F1
#
_cell.length_a   1.000
_cell.length_b   1.000
_cell.length_c   1.000
_cell.angle_alpha   90.00
_cell.angle_beta   90.00
_cell.angle_gamma   90.00
#
_symmetry.space_group_name_H-M   'P 1'
#
loop_
_entity.id
_entity.type
_entity.pdbx_description
1 polymer ?
#
loop_
_entity_poly.entity_id
_entity_poly.type
_entity_poly.pdbx_seq_one_letter_code
_entity_poly.pdbx_strand_id
1 'polypeptide(L)' 'MGEYVPNVSNGVDTYSVREPIGVCPFNFPAMIPLWMFPVAVTCGNTFVLKPSEKDPGASVMLAELAMEAGLT' A
#
# COMPACT_ATOMS: atom_id res chain seq x y z
N MET A 1 -15.47 -1.96 -6.61
CA MET A 1 -16.44 -1.13 -5.88
C MET A 1 -16.56 -1.73 -4.49
N GLY A 2 -16.33 -0.95 -3.43
CA GLY A 2 -16.61 -1.41 -2.07
C GLY A 2 -18.12 -1.33 -1.88
N GLU A 3 -18.78 -2.48 -1.89
CA GLU A 3 -20.24 -2.53 -1.76
C GLU A 3 -20.61 -2.43 -0.27
N TYR A 4 -21.50 -1.50 0.03
CA TYR A 4 -22.22 -1.39 1.30
C TYR A 4 -23.66 -1.81 1.02
N VAL A 5 -24.08 -2.93 1.61
CA VAL A 5 -25.44 -3.45 1.46
C VAL A 5 -26.08 -3.49 2.86
N PRO A 6 -26.91 -2.50 3.21
CA PRO A 6 -27.64 -2.53 4.47
C PRO A 6 -28.74 -3.60 4.41
N ASN A 7 -28.95 -4.28 5.54
CA ASN A 7 -30.09 -5.20 5.75
C ASN A 7 -30.12 -6.45 4.82
N VAL A 8 -28.98 -7.14 4.69
CA VAL A 8 -28.90 -8.43 3.95
C VAL A 8 -29.67 -9.55 4.67
N SER A 9 -29.84 -9.43 6.00
CA SER A 9 -30.69 -10.25 6.87
C SER A 9 -30.97 -9.50 8.19
N ASN A 10 -31.99 -9.89 8.96
CA ASN A 10 -32.45 -9.19 10.18
C ASN A 10 -31.30 -8.75 11.10
N GLY A 11 -30.98 -7.45 11.08
CA GLY A 11 -29.96 -6.84 11.94
C GLY A 11 -28.51 -7.04 11.51
N VAL A 12 -28.25 -7.47 10.27
CA VAL A 12 -26.88 -7.70 9.74
C VAL A 12 -26.59 -6.74 8.60
N ASP A 13 -25.63 -5.85 8.83
CA ASP A 13 -25.07 -4.95 7.82
C ASP A 13 -23.77 -5.53 7.26
N THR A 14 -23.59 -5.43 5.94
CA THR A 14 -22.37 -5.86 5.25
C THR A 14 -21.66 -4.66 4.67
N TYR A 15 -20.38 -4.48 5.01
CA TYR A 15 -19.53 -3.43 4.44
C TYR A 15 -18.19 -4.02 3.98
N SER A 16 -17.72 -3.54 2.84
CA SER A 16 -16.42 -3.91 2.28
C SER A 16 -15.35 -2.90 2.71
N VAL A 17 -14.33 -3.33 3.46
CA VAL A 17 -13.15 -2.53 3.77
C VAL A 17 -12.01 -2.94 2.84
N ARG A 18 -11.34 -1.95 2.24
CA ARG A 18 -10.09 -2.18 1.51
C ARG A 18 -8.95 -1.88 2.45
N GLU A 19 -8.30 -2.94 2.95
CA GLU A 19 -7.09 -2.82 3.74
C GLU A 19 -5.86 -2.90 2.84
N PRO A 20 -4.78 -2.15 3.13
CA PRO A 20 -3.54 -2.24 2.38
C PRO A 20 -2.91 -3.63 2.57
N ILE A 21 -2.62 -4.30 1.45
CA ILE A 21 -1.97 -5.63 1.42
C ILE A 21 -0.70 -5.51 0.58
N GLY A 22 0.45 -5.95 1.12
CA GLY A 22 1.63 -6.18 0.29
C GLY A 22 2.92 -6.55 1.03
N VAL A 23 3.58 -7.60 0.53
CA VAL A 23 5.01 -7.89 0.75
C VAL A 23 5.70 -7.73 -0.60
N CYS A 24 6.76 -6.92 -0.66
CA CYS A 24 7.50 -6.71 -1.91
C CYS A 24 8.44 -7.90 -2.17
N PRO A 25 8.39 -8.55 -3.35
CA PRO A 25 9.28 -9.67 -3.65
C PRO A 25 10.72 -9.21 -3.86
N PHE A 26 11.68 -10.08 -3.55
CA PHE A 26 13.13 -9.82 -3.55
C PHE A 26 13.77 -9.57 -4.92
N ASN A 27 13.03 -9.79 -6.02
CA ASN A 27 13.65 -9.75 -7.35
C ASN A 27 13.90 -8.31 -7.84
N PHE A 28 13.12 -7.34 -7.35
CA PHE A 28 13.15 -5.97 -7.85
C PHE A 28 12.83 -4.96 -6.73
N PRO A 29 13.78 -4.74 -5.79
CA PRO A 29 13.56 -3.96 -4.57
C PRO A 29 13.41 -2.44 -4.81
N ALA A 30 13.62 -1.96 -6.04
CA ALA A 30 13.39 -0.57 -6.43
C ALA A 30 12.15 -0.40 -7.35
N MET A 31 12.07 -1.23 -8.41
CA MET A 31 11.03 -1.10 -9.43
C MET A 31 9.64 -1.42 -8.88
N ILE A 32 9.50 -2.48 -8.08
CA ILE A 32 8.18 -2.90 -7.58
C ILE A 32 7.61 -1.88 -6.58
N PRO A 33 8.38 -1.36 -5.60
CA PRO A 33 7.89 -0.27 -4.76
C PRO A 33 7.45 0.95 -5.57
N LEU A 34 8.22 1.36 -6.58
CA LEU A 34 7.89 2.49 -7.47
C LEU A 34 6.64 2.27 -8.32
N TRP A 35 6.22 1.03 -8.56
CA TRP A 35 4.94 0.76 -9.23
C TRP A 35 3.74 0.86 -8.30
N MET A 36 3.96 0.71 -6.98
CA MET A 36 2.89 0.64 -5.99
C MET A 36 2.71 1.97 -5.24
N PHE A 37 3.76 2.43 -4.55
CA PHE A 37 3.62 3.54 -3.60
C PHE A 37 3.27 4.88 -4.28
N PRO A 38 3.80 5.24 -5.46
CA PRO A 38 3.46 6.53 -6.07
C PRO A 38 1.98 6.61 -6.45
N VAL A 39 1.40 5.52 -6.97
CA VAL A 39 -0.03 5.46 -7.30
C VAL A 39 -0.87 5.48 -6.02
N ALA A 40 -0.49 4.71 -5.00
CA ALA A 40 -1.20 4.70 -3.73
C ALA A 40 -1.27 6.09 -3.08
N VAL A 41 -0.13 6.79 -3.04
CA VAL A 41 0.00 8.09 -2.39
C VAL A 41 -0.66 9.21 -3.19
N THR A 42 -0.54 9.20 -4.53
CA THR A 42 -1.26 10.17 -5.38
C THR A 42 -2.77 10.02 -5.31
N CYS A 43 -3.28 8.81 -5.05
CA CYS A 43 -4.70 8.58 -4.76
C CYS A 43 -5.09 8.94 -3.30
N GLY A 44 -4.19 9.51 -2.50
CA GLY A 44 -4.46 9.92 -1.11
C GLY A 44 -4.42 8.79 -0.09
N ASN A 45 -3.83 7.63 -0.41
CA ASN A 45 -3.71 6.52 0.53
C ASN A 45 -2.35 6.56 1.23
N THR A 46 -2.34 6.17 2.50
CA THR A 46 -1.10 5.82 3.21
C THR A 46 -0.62 4.44 2.74
N PHE A 47 0.67 4.34 2.40
CA PHE A 47 1.27 3.10 1.90
C PHE A 47 2.28 2.55 2.89
N VAL A 48 2.11 1.30 3.33
CA VAL A 48 3.06 0.60 4.21
C VAL A 48 3.89 -0.36 3.37
N LEU A 49 5.18 -0.07 3.20
CA LEU A 49 6.11 -0.92 2.46
C LEU A 49 6.81 -1.90 3.41
N LYS A 50 6.62 -3.21 3.21
CA LYS A 50 7.45 -4.25 3.83
C LYS A 50 8.51 -4.73 2.82
N PRO A 51 9.77 -4.29 2.92
CA PRO A 51 10.83 -4.71 2.02
C PRO A 51 11.24 -6.16 2.28
N SER A 52 11.87 -6.77 1.27
CA SER A 52 12.49 -8.09 1.39
C SER A 52 13.69 -8.03 2.33
N GLU A 53 13.83 -9.02 3.21
CA GLU A 53 14.93 -9.13 4.18
C GLU A 53 16.29 -9.38 3.51
N LYS A 54 16.29 -9.88 2.26
CA LYS A 54 17.51 -10.20 1.52
C LYS A 54 18.18 -8.96 0.92
N ASP A 55 17.41 -7.93 0.65
CA ASP A 55 17.81 -6.77 -0.15
C ASP A 55 16.98 -5.51 0.18
N PRO A 56 16.89 -5.10 1.46
CA PRO A 56 16.01 -4.00 1.86
C PRO A 56 16.52 -2.61 1.43
N GLY A 57 17.82 -2.48 1.11
CA GLY A 57 18.48 -1.18 0.97
C GLY A 57 17.84 -0.27 -0.08
N ALA A 58 17.50 -0.79 -1.27
CA ALA A 58 16.90 0.02 -2.32
C ALA A 58 15.50 0.53 -1.93
N SER A 59 14.70 -0.29 -1.25
CA SER A 59 13.37 0.12 -0.76
C SER A 59 13.47 1.18 0.35
N VAL A 60 14.47 1.09 1.22
CA VAL A 60 14.69 2.09 2.28
C VAL A 60 15.16 3.43 1.69
N MET A 61 16.12 3.41 0.77
CA MET A 61 16.58 4.63 0.08
C MET A 61 15.44 5.33 -0.66
N LEU A 62 14.52 4.57 -1.29
CA LEU A 62 13.34 5.15 -1.92
C LEU A 62 12.39 5.82 -0.92
N ALA A 63 12.23 5.24 0.27
CA ALA A 63 11.41 5.85 1.32
C ALA A 63 12.03 7.16 1.83
N GLU A 64 13.36 7.21 2.02
CA GLU A 64 14.08 8.42 2.40
C GLU A 64 13.96 9.51 1.34
N LEU A 65 14.20 9.17 0.07
CA LEU A 65 14.03 10.11 -1.05
C LEU A 65 12.59 10.60 -1.19
N ALA A 66 11.59 9.77 -0.89
CA ALA A 66 10.20 10.19 -0.88
C ALA A 66 9.93 11.23 0.20
N MET A 67 10.48 11.04 1.41
CA MET A 67 10.41 12.04 2.48
C MET A 67 11.11 13.35 2.08
N GLU A 68 12.31 13.27 1.48
CA GLU A 68 13.02 14.45 0.97
C GLU A 68 12.25 15.18 -0.13
N ALA A 69 11.50 14.45 -0.95
CA ALA A 69 10.62 15.01 -1.98
C ALA A 69 9.34 15.66 -1.42
N GLY A 70 9.13 15.65 -0.10
CA GLY A 70 7.98 16.26 0.56
C GLY A 70 6.77 15.34 0.71
N LEU A 71 6.96 14.02 0.56
CA LEU A 71 5.95 13.03 0.89
C LEU A 71 5.87 12.91 2.43
N THR A 72 4.78 13.38 3.03
CA THR A 72 4.53 13.35 4.48
C THR A 72 3.50 12.31 4.88
#